data_AF-A0A2V9MH41-F1
#
_entry.id   AF-A0A2V9MH41-F1
#
_cell.length_a   1.000
_cell.length_b   1.000
_cell.length_c   1.000
_cell.angle_alpha   90.00
_cell.angle_beta   90.00
_cell.angle_gamma   90.00
#
_symmetry.space_group_name_H-M   'P 1'
#
loop_
_entity.id
_entity.type
_entity.pdbx_description
1 polymer ?
#
loop_
_entity_poly.entity_id
_entity_poly.type
_entity_poly.pdbx_seq_one_letter_code
_entity_poly.pdbx_strand_id
1 'polypeptide(L)'
;MKSLDGGRTWSDASSGLIDPRISALAIDPQKSNTLYVSTAGGASYGGGLYRSEDGGANWQRTNNLSAFPAFSGLLVDPHDSRILYGYNRSVILKSIDGGKNWTWLESAFFGNLTSLVLDPNDSRVIYATTWTGVHRSTNGGAHWSPFNEGLTDRSVSALLIDVQDHHTLYAGTTGGGMFGITLSQEPPSSLTLVAPNGGEKWQAGSAHTILWTSTGNTWDVKIEVSLDDGVTYSTITSATADTGLYYWTAPNTVATNARIRVSATGGQVSDASDGSFAIVAPTTSIRIESPSPDSVLTGSVTVKAAVSGDEIVQQVVFRVDGSSLGQSTAAPFTAQWETSDAWDGFHQLQAIALDSSGFTLAETHIRVAVSGSKVAYPGIWILPSSARAGGVGGSFYTTDITVANAGIVDASFTLKFLGHDVDGTAGSEKLFALGAGKSVMFNDVLQSVFGLASGYGAIRMTSTNSDLALMSQTSTPGAGGTFGQSVPSIREFISPGVVGSISGIREDLAFRTNLILTNITTTTFEVEVTLLDPDGKTLGTGRYTLPPLGMKQISRIARDLGVTTNIAGASLSVFPASEYGAFAAYASVIDNVTNDPRTLLPR
;
A
#
# COMPACT_ATOMS: atom_id res chain seq x y z
N MET A 1 -31.30 -26.19 28.51
CA MET A 1 -31.02 -27.64 28.44
C MET A 1 -30.48 -27.97 27.04
N LYS A 2 -29.54 -28.91 26.95
CA LYS A 2 -28.95 -29.41 25.68
C LYS A 2 -28.99 -30.94 25.67
N SER A 3 -29.15 -31.51 24.47
CA SER A 3 -29.06 -32.96 24.23
C SER A 3 -28.06 -33.22 23.11
N LEU A 4 -27.30 -34.32 23.22
CA LEU A 4 -26.35 -34.78 22.19
C LEU A 4 -26.72 -36.16 21.60
N ASP A 5 -27.82 -36.76 22.03
CA ASP A 5 -28.19 -38.15 21.73
C ASP A 5 -29.59 -38.29 21.11
N GLY A 6 -30.05 -37.24 20.42
CA GLY A 6 -31.37 -37.19 19.82
C GLY A 6 -32.52 -37.01 20.82
N GLY A 7 -32.24 -36.44 22.00
CA GLY A 7 -33.24 -36.07 23.01
C GLY A 7 -33.47 -37.11 24.08
N ARG A 8 -32.62 -38.15 24.17
CA ARG A 8 -32.73 -39.22 25.17
C ARG A 8 -32.24 -38.74 26.53
N THR A 9 -31.19 -37.91 26.57
CA THR A 9 -30.69 -37.28 27.78
C THR A 9 -30.51 -35.78 27.61
N TRP A 10 -30.69 -35.05 28.71
CA TRP A 10 -30.60 -33.60 28.73
C TRP A 10 -29.68 -33.14 29.86
N SER A 11 -28.71 -32.30 29.53
CA SER A 11 -27.86 -31.62 30.52
C SER A 11 -28.20 -30.14 30.60
N ASP A 12 -27.92 -29.53 31.75
CA ASP A 12 -28.00 -28.09 31.87
C ASP A 12 -26.96 -27.41 30.96
N ALA A 13 -27.34 -26.26 30.39
CA ALA A 13 -26.60 -25.52 29.39
C ALA A 13 -26.81 -24.01 29.59
N SER A 14 -26.87 -23.59 30.85
CA SER A 14 -27.22 -22.22 31.26
C SER A 14 -26.03 -21.38 31.75
N SER A 15 -24.83 -21.97 31.80
CA SER A 15 -23.61 -21.30 32.30
C SER A 15 -23.33 -19.99 31.55
N GLY A 16 -23.20 -18.88 32.29
CA GLY A 16 -22.94 -17.54 31.74
C GLY A 16 -24.19 -16.74 31.34
N LEU A 17 -25.39 -17.34 31.37
CA LEU A 17 -26.64 -16.60 31.25
C LEU A 17 -27.02 -15.95 32.57
N ILE A 18 -27.43 -14.68 32.54
CA ILE A 18 -27.87 -13.94 33.72
C ILE A 18 -29.37 -14.19 34.00
N ASP A 19 -30.19 -14.25 32.93
CA ASP A 19 -31.60 -14.64 32.98
C ASP A 19 -31.81 -15.89 32.12
N PRO A 20 -32.16 -17.06 32.69
CA PRO A 20 -32.31 -18.30 31.93
C PRO A 20 -33.62 -18.40 31.13
N ARG A 21 -34.48 -17.36 31.13
CA ARG A 21 -35.70 -17.32 30.32
C ARG A 21 -35.37 -16.97 28.88
N ILE A 22 -35.12 -17.99 28.07
CA ILE A 22 -34.84 -17.85 26.63
C ILE A 22 -36.13 -17.54 25.87
N SER A 23 -36.14 -16.45 25.09
CA SER A 23 -37.25 -16.06 24.22
C SER A 23 -37.00 -16.38 22.75
N ALA A 24 -35.74 -16.51 22.33
CA ALA A 24 -35.35 -16.92 20.99
C ALA A 24 -33.97 -17.60 21.02
N LEU A 25 -33.73 -18.54 20.10
CA LEU A 25 -32.46 -19.23 19.90
C LEU A 25 -32.18 -19.37 18.41
N ALA A 26 -30.94 -19.13 17.99
CA ALA A 26 -30.47 -19.39 16.64
C ALA A 26 -29.10 -20.09 16.67
N ILE A 27 -28.87 -20.97 15.70
CA ILE A 27 -27.59 -21.65 15.47
C ILE A 27 -26.97 -21.03 14.23
N ASP A 28 -25.66 -20.78 14.28
CA ASP A 28 -24.92 -20.30 13.12
C ASP A 28 -24.82 -21.42 12.06
N PRO A 29 -25.34 -21.20 10.83
CA PRO A 29 -25.39 -22.23 9.79
C PRO A 29 -24.01 -22.60 9.26
N GLN A 30 -23.01 -21.72 9.38
CA GLN A 30 -21.63 -22.00 8.96
C GLN A 30 -20.79 -22.59 10.10
N LYS A 31 -21.21 -22.35 11.34
CA LYS A 31 -20.47 -22.73 12.55
C LYS A 31 -21.42 -23.34 13.57
N SER A 32 -21.68 -24.65 13.46
CA SER A 32 -22.65 -25.36 14.31
C SER A 32 -22.40 -25.30 15.83
N ASN A 33 -21.18 -24.95 16.26
CA ASN A 33 -20.86 -24.69 17.68
C ASN A 33 -21.14 -23.25 18.13
N THR A 34 -21.43 -22.33 17.20
CA THR A 34 -21.81 -20.95 17.52
C THR A 34 -23.33 -20.83 17.62
N LEU A 35 -23.81 -20.34 18.76
CA LEU A 35 -25.24 -20.15 19.02
C LEU A 35 -25.50 -18.76 19.58
N TYR A 36 -26.70 -18.24 19.31
CA TYR A 36 -27.19 -16.98 19.84
C TYR A 36 -28.51 -17.20 20.58
N VAL A 37 -28.69 -16.56 21.73
CA VAL A 37 -29.96 -16.57 22.48
C VAL A 37 -30.36 -15.19 22.95
N SER A 38 -31.65 -14.88 22.80
CA SER A 38 -32.27 -13.69 23.41
C SER A 38 -32.96 -14.11 24.70
N THR A 39 -32.81 -13.30 25.75
CA THR A 39 -33.47 -13.53 27.04
C THR A 39 -34.63 -12.56 27.28
N ALA A 40 -35.71 -13.05 27.89
CA ALA A 40 -37.00 -12.36 28.00
C ALA A 40 -37.04 -11.24 29.06
N GLY A 41 -36.00 -11.09 29.88
CA GLY A 41 -36.03 -10.22 31.05
C GLY A 41 -36.17 -8.72 30.76
N GLY A 42 -35.95 -8.25 29.54
CA GLY A 42 -35.79 -6.82 29.28
C GLY A 42 -34.61 -6.20 30.06
N ALA A 43 -34.24 -4.96 29.77
CA ALA A 43 -33.01 -4.37 30.33
C ALA A 43 -32.97 -4.34 31.86
N SER A 44 -34.13 -4.18 32.52
CA SER A 44 -34.23 -4.09 33.99
C SER A 44 -34.06 -5.42 34.74
N TYR A 45 -34.14 -6.57 34.05
CA TYR A 45 -33.94 -7.89 34.65
C TYR A 45 -32.75 -8.65 34.03
N GLY A 46 -31.82 -7.92 33.39
CA GLY A 46 -30.64 -8.52 32.76
C GLY A 46 -30.92 -9.20 31.41
N GLY A 47 -32.05 -8.86 30.76
CA GLY A 47 -32.38 -9.26 29.39
C GLY A 47 -31.30 -8.82 28.39
N GLY A 48 -31.00 -9.67 27.41
CA GLY A 48 -29.97 -9.37 26.42
C GLY A 48 -29.77 -10.46 25.38
N LEU A 49 -28.83 -10.21 24.47
CA LEU A 49 -28.35 -11.19 23.52
C LEU A 49 -27.08 -11.83 24.05
N TYR A 50 -27.05 -13.15 24.02
CA TYR A 50 -25.90 -13.95 24.42
C TYR A 50 -25.45 -14.81 23.26
N ARG A 51 -24.15 -15.08 23.23
CA ARG A 51 -23.48 -15.92 22.25
C ARG A 51 -22.68 -16.99 22.95
N SER A 52 -22.70 -18.19 22.40
CA SER A 52 -21.83 -19.30 22.75
C SER A 52 -21.02 -19.68 21.52
N GLU A 53 -19.77 -20.11 21.72
CA GLU A 53 -18.89 -20.67 20.69
C GLU A 53 -18.57 -22.16 20.90
N ASP A 54 -19.09 -22.75 21.98
CA ASP A 54 -18.79 -24.10 22.45
C ASP A 54 -20.06 -24.99 22.46
N GLY A 55 -21.01 -24.69 21.57
CA GLY A 55 -22.22 -25.48 21.42
C GLY A 55 -23.20 -25.29 22.58
N GLY A 56 -23.19 -24.14 23.25
CA GLY A 56 -24.08 -23.79 24.36
C GLY A 56 -23.57 -24.24 25.74
N ALA A 57 -22.29 -24.60 25.87
CA ALA A 57 -21.72 -24.95 27.17
C ALA A 57 -21.42 -23.70 28.01
N ASN A 58 -21.01 -22.60 27.39
CA ASN A 58 -20.84 -21.29 28.03
C ASN A 58 -21.39 -20.16 27.15
N TRP A 59 -22.01 -19.18 27.80
CA TRP A 59 -22.64 -18.03 27.16
C TRP A 59 -21.98 -16.72 27.58
N GLN A 60 -21.80 -15.82 26.62
CA GLN A 60 -21.28 -14.46 26.84
C GLN A 60 -22.25 -13.44 26.25
N ARG A 61 -22.53 -12.36 26.98
CA ARG A 61 -23.40 -11.29 26.50
C ARG A 61 -22.71 -10.53 25.37
N THR A 62 -23.38 -10.31 24.25
CA THR A 62 -22.78 -9.66 23.06
C THR A 62 -23.04 -8.16 22.98
N ASN A 63 -24.06 -7.66 23.66
CA ASN A 63 -24.53 -6.28 23.52
C ASN A 63 -24.25 -5.41 24.75
N ASN A 64 -23.85 -4.15 24.50
CA ASN A 64 -23.64 -3.12 25.52
C ASN A 64 -24.82 -2.14 25.63
N LEU A 65 -25.96 -2.45 25.02
CA LEU A 65 -27.12 -1.55 24.98
C LEU A 65 -27.83 -1.52 26.34
N SER A 66 -28.11 -0.30 26.82
CA SER A 66 -28.84 -0.01 28.06
C SER A 66 -30.34 -0.33 27.97
N ALA A 67 -30.89 -0.41 26.75
CA ALA A 67 -32.24 -0.88 26.47
C ALA A 67 -32.20 -1.83 25.26
N PHE A 68 -32.37 -3.13 25.50
CA PHE A 68 -32.42 -4.14 24.44
C PHE A 68 -33.82 -4.75 24.35
N PRO A 69 -34.45 -4.77 23.17
CA PRO A 69 -35.75 -5.42 23.00
C PRO A 69 -35.58 -6.94 23.15
N ALA A 70 -36.47 -7.57 23.90
CA ALA A 70 -36.55 -9.03 23.90
C ALA A 70 -37.03 -9.50 22.52
N PHE A 71 -36.20 -10.27 21.82
CA PHE A 71 -36.57 -10.86 20.55
C PHE A 71 -37.38 -12.13 20.77
N SER A 72 -38.48 -12.27 20.05
CA SER A 72 -39.22 -13.54 19.95
C SER A 72 -38.70 -14.42 18.82
N GLY A 73 -37.83 -13.90 17.96
CA GLY A 73 -37.11 -14.68 16.95
C GLY A 73 -35.74 -14.10 16.62
N LEU A 74 -34.81 -15.00 16.29
CA LEU A 74 -33.43 -14.70 15.89
C LEU A 74 -33.09 -15.49 14.63
N LEU A 75 -32.37 -14.88 13.72
CA LEU A 75 -31.82 -15.52 12.53
C LEU A 75 -30.35 -15.15 12.38
N VAL A 76 -29.54 -16.13 11.98
CA VAL A 76 -28.16 -15.92 11.52
C VAL A 76 -28.17 -16.03 10.00
N ASP A 77 -27.46 -15.11 9.35
CA ASP A 77 -27.34 -15.11 7.91
C ASP A 77 -26.61 -16.38 7.40
N PRO A 78 -27.12 -17.04 6.34
CA PRO A 78 -26.54 -18.28 5.82
C PRO A 78 -25.15 -18.08 5.19
N HIS A 79 -24.82 -16.88 4.69
CA HIS A 79 -23.58 -16.59 3.96
C HIS A 79 -22.61 -15.70 4.74
N ASP A 80 -23.03 -15.02 5.81
CA ASP A 80 -22.12 -14.28 6.70
C ASP A 80 -22.51 -14.40 8.19
N SER A 81 -21.78 -15.21 8.97
CA SER A 81 -21.97 -15.38 10.43
C SER A 81 -21.98 -14.08 11.26
N ARG A 82 -21.54 -12.94 10.72
CA ARG A 82 -21.58 -11.64 11.40
C ARG A 82 -22.95 -10.96 11.27
N ILE A 83 -23.75 -11.34 10.27
CA ILE A 83 -25.06 -10.75 10.03
C ILE A 83 -26.12 -11.52 10.82
N LEU A 84 -26.87 -10.77 11.64
CA LEU A 84 -27.95 -11.32 12.46
C LEU A 84 -29.21 -10.48 12.27
N TYR A 85 -30.36 -11.14 12.33
CA TYR A 85 -31.66 -10.48 12.39
C TYR A 85 -32.36 -10.88 13.69
N GLY A 86 -32.86 -9.89 14.41
CA GLY A 86 -33.61 -10.07 15.64
C GLY A 86 -34.95 -9.37 15.52
N TYR A 87 -36.02 -10.06 15.90
CA TYR A 87 -37.35 -9.51 15.71
C TYR A 87 -38.30 -9.84 16.86
N ASN A 88 -39.32 -8.99 17.01
CA ASN A 88 -40.51 -9.28 17.80
C ASN A 88 -41.76 -8.84 17.02
N ARG A 89 -42.93 -8.84 17.66
CA ARG A 89 -44.21 -8.51 17.00
C ARG A 89 -44.26 -7.17 16.27
N SER A 90 -43.40 -6.22 16.63
CA SER A 90 -43.46 -4.84 16.17
C SER A 90 -42.19 -4.34 15.49
N VAL A 91 -41.07 -5.06 15.62
CA VAL A 91 -39.75 -4.53 15.23
C VAL A 91 -38.89 -5.62 14.61
N ILE A 92 -38.06 -5.20 13.65
CA ILE A 92 -36.98 -6.00 13.08
C ILE A 92 -35.71 -5.16 13.17
N LEU A 93 -34.69 -5.73 13.79
CA LEU A 93 -33.37 -5.13 13.87
C LEU A 93 -32.37 -6.03 13.14
N LYS A 94 -31.34 -5.40 12.55
CA LYS A 94 -30.22 -6.07 11.88
C LYS A 94 -28.91 -5.72 12.57
N SER A 95 -28.03 -6.70 12.70
CA SER A 95 -26.63 -6.53 13.08
C SER A 95 -25.76 -6.94 11.91
N ILE A 96 -24.61 -6.28 11.74
CA ILE A 96 -23.57 -6.64 10.75
C ILE A 96 -22.23 -7.02 11.39
N ASP A 97 -22.16 -7.10 12.72
CA ASP A 97 -20.92 -7.27 13.49
C ASP A 97 -21.00 -8.36 14.57
N GLY A 98 -21.87 -9.35 14.37
CA GLY A 98 -22.03 -10.51 15.26
C GLY A 98 -22.86 -10.20 16.51
N GLY A 99 -23.77 -9.23 16.43
CA GLY A 99 -24.74 -8.90 17.48
C GLY A 99 -24.23 -7.89 18.48
N LYS A 100 -23.18 -7.13 18.15
CA LYS A 100 -22.61 -6.08 19.00
C LYS A 100 -23.39 -4.79 18.83
N ASN A 101 -23.66 -4.39 17.58
CA ASN A 101 -24.46 -3.22 17.23
C ASN A 101 -25.66 -3.62 16.38
N TRP A 102 -26.77 -2.92 16.57
CA TRP A 102 -28.05 -3.21 15.90
C TRP A 102 -28.64 -1.95 15.30
N THR A 103 -29.09 -2.04 14.05
CA THR A 103 -29.82 -1.00 13.34
C THR A 103 -31.28 -1.42 13.17
N TRP A 104 -32.17 -0.45 13.31
CA TRP A 104 -33.58 -0.63 13.03
C TRP A 104 -33.79 -0.72 11.52
N LEU A 105 -34.49 -1.74 11.06
CA LEU A 105 -34.93 -1.79 9.66
C LEU A 105 -36.25 -1.03 9.56
N GLU A 106 -36.30 -0.03 8.68
CA GLU A 106 -37.56 0.66 8.37
C GLU A 106 -38.52 -0.34 7.72
N SER A 107 -39.46 -0.84 8.51
CA SER A 107 -40.60 -1.57 7.99
C SER A 107 -41.74 -0.57 7.79
N ALA A 108 -42.23 -0.44 6.56
CA ALA A 108 -43.59 0.00 6.37
C ALA A 108 -44.47 -0.97 7.17
N PHE A 109 -45.07 -0.48 8.26
CA PHE A 109 -45.64 -1.32 9.31
C PHE A 109 -46.77 -2.22 8.77
N PHE A 110 -46.56 -3.54 8.73
CA PHE A 110 -47.52 -4.52 8.19
C PHE A 110 -48.41 -5.19 9.26
N GLY A 111 -48.45 -4.66 10.48
CA GLY A 111 -49.19 -5.27 11.60
C GLY A 111 -48.35 -6.25 12.42
N ASN A 112 -48.97 -7.28 13.01
CA ASN A 112 -48.32 -8.22 13.93
C ASN A 112 -47.39 -9.19 13.18
N LEU A 113 -46.08 -9.00 13.31
CA LEU A 113 -45.07 -9.93 12.80
C LEU A 113 -45.13 -11.27 13.56
N THR A 114 -45.19 -12.38 12.84
CA THR A 114 -45.27 -13.73 13.40
C THR A 114 -43.98 -14.53 13.19
N SER A 115 -43.32 -14.39 12.03
CA SER A 115 -42.06 -15.06 11.71
C SER A 115 -41.28 -14.34 10.60
N LEU A 116 -39.95 -14.50 10.61
CA LEU A 116 -39.03 -14.15 9.52
C LEU A 116 -38.31 -15.41 9.03
N VAL A 117 -38.06 -15.48 7.72
CA VAL A 117 -37.20 -16.51 7.09
C VAL A 117 -36.28 -15.83 6.08
N LEU A 118 -35.00 -16.21 6.08
CA LEU A 118 -34.01 -15.80 5.08
C LEU A 118 -33.99 -16.80 3.94
N ASP A 119 -33.84 -16.32 2.71
CA ASP A 119 -33.53 -17.17 1.58
C ASP A 119 -32.13 -17.78 1.76
N PRO A 120 -31.99 -19.12 1.74
CA PRO A 120 -30.71 -19.78 1.93
C PRO A 120 -29.74 -19.56 0.76
N ASN A 121 -30.19 -19.09 -0.39
CA ASN A 121 -29.35 -18.79 -1.56
C ASN A 121 -29.05 -17.29 -1.71
N ASP A 122 -29.86 -16.41 -1.12
CA ASP A 122 -29.62 -14.95 -1.14
C ASP A 122 -29.98 -14.30 0.21
N SER A 123 -28.94 -13.99 0.98
CA SER A 123 -28.97 -13.31 2.28
C SER A 123 -29.73 -11.97 2.32
N ARG A 124 -30.03 -11.36 1.17
CA ARG A 124 -30.84 -10.14 1.06
C ARG A 124 -32.32 -10.42 0.96
N VAL A 125 -32.71 -11.62 0.56
CA VAL A 125 -34.11 -11.99 0.40
C VAL A 125 -34.65 -12.47 1.74
N ILE A 126 -35.64 -11.74 2.25
CA ILE A 126 -36.25 -12.01 3.55
C ILE A 126 -37.76 -12.08 3.35
N TYR A 127 -38.38 -13.11 3.89
CA TYR A 127 -39.83 -13.24 3.94
C TYR A 127 -40.32 -13.00 5.36
N ALA A 128 -41.27 -12.10 5.51
CA ALA A 128 -41.90 -11.74 6.77
C ALA A 128 -43.38 -12.13 6.76
N THR A 129 -43.81 -12.84 7.80
CA THR A 129 -45.22 -13.18 7.99
C THR A 129 -45.89 -12.24 8.96
N THR A 130 -47.14 -11.91 8.64
CA THR A 130 -48.00 -11.09 9.47
C THR A 130 -49.41 -11.65 9.48
N TRP A 131 -50.27 -11.08 10.31
CA TRP A 131 -51.71 -11.38 10.29
C TRP A 131 -52.41 -10.93 9.00
N THR A 132 -51.76 -10.12 8.17
CA THR A 132 -52.33 -9.62 6.90
C THR A 132 -51.64 -10.22 5.67
N GLY A 133 -50.72 -11.15 5.85
CA GLY A 133 -50.07 -11.90 4.78
C GLY A 133 -48.56 -12.00 4.89
N VAL A 134 -47.94 -12.48 3.82
CA VAL A 134 -46.49 -12.53 3.62
C VAL A 134 -46.02 -11.26 2.93
N HIS A 135 -44.85 -10.77 3.34
CA HIS A 135 -44.13 -9.66 2.74
C HIS A 135 -42.73 -10.13 2.39
N ARG A 136 -42.19 -9.65 1.27
CA ARG A 136 -40.85 -10.00 0.78
C ARG A 136 -40.00 -8.76 0.73
N SER A 137 -38.78 -8.87 1.22
CA SER A 137 -37.69 -7.93 0.96
C SER A 137 -36.69 -8.60 0.04
N THR A 138 -36.06 -7.83 -0.85
CA THR A 138 -34.98 -8.27 -1.74
C THR A 138 -33.67 -7.50 -1.49
N ASN A 139 -33.66 -6.62 -0.49
CA ASN A 139 -32.57 -5.69 -0.18
C ASN A 139 -32.18 -5.74 1.30
N GLY A 140 -32.25 -6.93 1.92
CA GLY A 140 -31.81 -7.15 3.29
C GLY A 140 -32.72 -6.50 4.34
N GLY A 141 -34.00 -6.32 4.01
CA GLY A 141 -35.05 -5.79 4.88
C GLY A 141 -35.18 -4.26 4.87
N ALA A 142 -34.52 -3.54 3.95
CA ALA A 142 -34.66 -2.09 3.82
C ALA A 142 -36.00 -1.66 3.19
N HIS A 143 -36.51 -2.45 2.24
CA HIS A 143 -37.84 -2.29 1.65
C HIS A 143 -38.56 -3.62 1.57
N TRP A 144 -39.89 -3.56 1.63
CA TRP A 144 -40.76 -4.71 1.71
C TRP A 144 -41.98 -4.53 0.80
N SER A 145 -42.36 -5.58 0.09
CA SER A 145 -43.55 -5.62 -0.75
C SER A 145 -44.45 -6.80 -0.37
N PRO A 146 -45.78 -6.71 -0.54
CA PRO A 146 -46.68 -7.84 -0.33
C PRO A 146 -46.35 -9.02 -1.26
N PHE A 147 -46.35 -10.24 -0.73
CA PHE A 147 -46.04 -11.48 -1.46
C PHE A 147 -47.13 -12.54 -1.18
N ASN A 148 -48.36 -12.23 -1.59
CA ASN A 148 -49.57 -12.99 -1.19
C ASN A 148 -50.24 -13.75 -2.35
N GLU A 149 -49.54 -13.94 -3.45
CA GLU A 149 -50.09 -14.66 -4.60
C GLU A 149 -50.42 -16.11 -4.21
N GLY A 150 -51.62 -16.58 -4.58
CA GLY A 150 -52.11 -17.90 -4.22
C GLY A 150 -52.56 -18.09 -2.76
N LEU A 151 -52.31 -17.14 -1.85
CA LEU A 151 -52.78 -17.20 -0.46
C LEU A 151 -54.23 -16.75 -0.34
N THR A 152 -55.13 -17.70 -0.08
CA THR A 152 -56.56 -17.42 0.13
C THR A 152 -56.89 -17.08 1.59
N ASP A 153 -56.04 -17.47 2.54
CA ASP A 153 -56.03 -17.00 3.94
C ASP A 153 -54.71 -16.27 4.22
N ARG A 154 -54.80 -15.05 4.74
CA ARG A 154 -53.65 -14.16 4.98
C ARG A 154 -53.19 -14.12 6.44
N SER A 155 -53.87 -14.82 7.34
CA SER A 155 -53.42 -14.97 8.73
C SER A 155 -52.34 -16.04 8.80
N VAL A 156 -51.09 -15.67 8.48
CA VAL A 156 -49.96 -16.60 8.39
C VAL A 156 -49.25 -16.73 9.74
N SER A 157 -49.16 -17.97 10.22
CA SER A 157 -48.61 -18.32 11.53
C SER A 157 -47.17 -18.83 11.44
N ALA A 158 -46.78 -19.41 10.31
CA ALA A 158 -45.44 -19.95 10.08
C ALA A 158 -45.06 -19.88 8.60
N LEU A 159 -43.77 -19.68 8.32
CA LEU A 159 -43.15 -19.80 7.01
C LEU A 159 -41.94 -20.74 7.10
N LEU A 160 -41.72 -21.51 6.05
CA LEU A 160 -40.50 -22.30 5.85
C LEU A 160 -40.13 -22.30 4.37
N ILE A 161 -38.85 -22.14 4.05
CA ILE A 161 -38.31 -22.44 2.73
C ILE A 161 -37.90 -23.93 2.73
N ASP A 162 -38.24 -24.64 1.67
CA ASP A 162 -37.84 -26.03 1.50
C ASP A 162 -36.31 -26.14 1.56
N VAL A 163 -35.82 -27.05 2.40
CA VAL A 163 -34.38 -27.22 2.69
C VAL A 163 -33.64 -28.06 1.64
N GLN A 164 -34.36 -28.72 0.73
CA GLN A 164 -33.77 -29.48 -0.37
C GLN A 164 -33.93 -28.74 -1.70
N ASP A 165 -35.09 -28.13 -1.90
CA ASP A 165 -35.44 -27.37 -3.10
C ASP A 165 -35.74 -25.93 -2.70
N HIS A 166 -34.70 -25.14 -2.42
CA HIS A 166 -34.74 -23.74 -1.96
C HIS A 166 -35.62 -22.79 -2.82
N HIS A 167 -36.24 -23.30 -3.88
CA HIS A 167 -37.21 -22.64 -4.74
C HIS A 167 -38.66 -22.78 -4.29
N THR A 168 -38.98 -23.44 -3.16
CA THR A 168 -40.37 -23.51 -2.67
C THR A 168 -40.51 -22.89 -1.28
N LEU A 169 -41.46 -21.96 -1.13
CA LEU A 169 -41.85 -21.34 0.14
C LEU A 169 -43.20 -21.91 0.60
N TYR A 170 -43.25 -22.43 1.82
CA TYR A 170 -44.46 -22.94 2.45
C TYR A 170 -44.98 -21.99 3.53
N ALA A 171 -46.28 -21.70 3.50
CA ALA A 171 -46.98 -20.87 4.47
C ALA A 171 -48.07 -21.66 5.20
N GLY A 172 -47.97 -21.72 6.53
CA GLY A 172 -49.01 -22.27 7.41
C GLY A 172 -49.95 -21.17 7.88
N THR A 173 -51.25 -21.30 7.60
CA THR A 173 -52.27 -20.30 7.96
C THR A 173 -53.10 -20.75 9.16
N THR A 174 -53.77 -19.80 9.83
CA THR A 174 -54.55 -20.08 11.06
C THR A 174 -55.83 -20.88 10.78
N GLY A 175 -56.45 -20.73 9.60
CA GLY A 175 -57.68 -21.45 9.24
C GLY A 175 -57.66 -22.10 7.85
N GLY A 176 -56.87 -21.58 6.91
CA GLY A 176 -56.83 -22.03 5.51
C GLY A 176 -55.93 -23.24 5.19
N GLY A 177 -55.21 -23.79 6.17
CA GLY A 177 -54.25 -24.88 5.95
C GLY A 177 -52.87 -24.40 5.48
N MET A 178 -52.16 -25.24 4.74
CA MET A 178 -50.81 -24.98 4.24
C MET A 178 -50.80 -24.67 2.74
N PHE A 179 -50.09 -23.62 2.34
CA PHE A 179 -49.91 -23.19 0.95
C PHE A 179 -48.43 -23.31 0.57
N GLY A 180 -48.16 -23.62 -0.70
CA GLY A 180 -46.80 -23.65 -1.26
C GLY A 180 -46.74 -22.81 -2.53
N ILE A 181 -45.66 -22.05 -2.70
CA ILE A 181 -45.39 -21.27 -3.91
C ILE A 181 -43.96 -21.51 -4.40
N THR A 182 -43.79 -21.70 -5.70
CA THR A 182 -42.49 -21.76 -6.34
C THR A 182 -41.94 -20.34 -6.54
N LEU A 183 -40.78 -20.08 -5.97
CA LEU A 183 -40.01 -18.85 -6.09
C LEU A 183 -39.30 -18.84 -7.46
N SER A 184 -39.80 -18.06 -8.41
CA SER A 184 -39.15 -17.88 -9.72
C SER A 184 -38.00 -16.86 -9.67
N GLN A 185 -36.88 -17.18 -10.29
CA GLN A 185 -35.79 -16.24 -10.61
C GLN A 185 -35.92 -15.82 -12.08
N GLU A 186 -36.49 -14.65 -12.34
CA GLU A 186 -36.67 -14.10 -13.70
C GLU A 186 -35.82 -12.84 -13.91
N PRO A 187 -35.28 -12.56 -15.12
CA PRO A 187 -34.45 -11.39 -15.38
C PRO A 187 -35.14 -10.07 -15.04
N PRO A 188 -34.40 -9.03 -14.63
CA PRO A 188 -34.95 -7.69 -14.62
C PRO A 188 -35.40 -7.36 -16.05
N SER A 189 -36.66 -6.95 -16.18
CA SER A 189 -37.30 -6.56 -17.43
C SER A 189 -36.92 -5.15 -17.87
N SER A 190 -36.41 -4.31 -16.95
CA SER A 190 -35.82 -3.02 -17.27
C SER A 190 -34.76 -2.64 -16.23
N LEU A 191 -33.82 -1.78 -16.65
CA LEU A 191 -32.77 -1.19 -15.83
C LEU A 191 -32.51 0.22 -16.37
N THR A 192 -32.50 1.24 -15.51
CA THR A 192 -32.32 2.64 -15.89
C THR A 192 -31.39 3.33 -14.89
N LEU A 193 -30.29 3.90 -15.37
CA LEU A 193 -29.36 4.67 -14.56
C LEU A 193 -29.96 6.05 -14.26
N VAL A 194 -29.99 6.42 -12.98
CA VAL A 194 -30.56 7.68 -12.51
C VAL A 194 -29.48 8.68 -12.13
N ALA A 195 -28.36 8.21 -11.55
CA ALA A 195 -27.20 9.06 -11.25
C ALA A 195 -25.90 8.25 -11.22
N PRO A 196 -24.77 8.77 -11.73
CA PRO A 196 -24.66 10.05 -12.44
C PRO A 196 -25.27 9.92 -13.84
N ASN A 197 -26.02 10.93 -14.27
CA ASN A 197 -26.71 10.92 -15.56
C ASN A 197 -26.35 12.11 -16.46
N GLY A 198 -25.46 13.00 -16.02
CA GLY A 198 -24.85 14.03 -16.84
C GLY A 198 -24.74 15.38 -16.12
N GLY A 199 -23.57 16.01 -16.26
CA GLY A 199 -23.30 17.35 -15.73
C GLY A 199 -22.92 17.41 -14.25
N GLU A 200 -22.99 16.31 -13.51
CA GLU A 200 -22.51 16.25 -12.13
C GLU A 200 -21.00 16.52 -12.06
N LYS A 201 -20.56 17.06 -10.92
CA LYS A 201 -19.16 17.25 -10.59
C LYS A 201 -18.85 16.51 -9.31
N TRP A 202 -18.28 15.33 -9.46
CA TRP A 202 -17.92 14.45 -8.35
C TRP A 202 -16.47 14.65 -8.02
N GLN A 203 -16.13 14.84 -6.75
CA GLN A 203 -14.75 15.08 -6.38
C GLN A 203 -13.95 13.76 -6.41
N ALA A 204 -12.74 13.80 -6.96
CA ALA A 204 -11.82 12.66 -6.97
C ALA A 204 -11.59 12.15 -5.54
N GLY A 205 -11.57 10.84 -5.34
CA GLY A 205 -11.35 10.21 -4.03
C GLY A 205 -12.52 10.29 -3.05
N SER A 206 -13.61 11.00 -3.38
CA SER A 206 -14.78 11.11 -2.50
C SER A 206 -15.84 10.05 -2.80
N ALA A 207 -16.61 9.69 -1.77
CA ALA A 207 -17.69 8.71 -1.88
C ALA A 207 -18.94 9.35 -2.49
N HIS A 208 -19.45 8.72 -3.55
CA HIS A 208 -20.69 9.08 -4.23
C HIS A 208 -21.64 7.87 -4.28
N THR A 209 -22.91 8.15 -4.54
CA THR A 209 -23.90 7.10 -4.74
C THR A 209 -24.25 7.02 -6.22
N ILE A 210 -24.04 5.85 -6.81
CA ILE A 210 -24.58 5.49 -8.12
C ILE A 210 -26.01 5.01 -7.89
N LEU A 211 -26.99 5.55 -8.62
CA LEU A 211 -28.42 5.26 -8.46
C LEU A 211 -28.99 4.71 -9.76
N TRP A 212 -29.88 3.72 -9.66
CA TRP A 212 -30.62 3.18 -10.79
C TRP A 212 -32.01 2.68 -10.35
N THR A 213 -32.90 2.46 -11.32
CA THR A 213 -34.19 1.79 -11.13
C THR A 213 -34.27 0.54 -11.99
N SER A 214 -34.95 -0.50 -11.53
CA SER A 214 -35.17 -1.73 -12.28
C SER A 214 -36.60 -2.26 -12.09
N THR A 215 -37.07 -3.09 -13.02
CA THR A 215 -38.34 -3.83 -12.88
C THR A 215 -38.08 -5.33 -12.96
N GLY A 216 -38.68 -6.16 -12.10
CA GLY A 216 -38.44 -7.62 -12.02
C GLY A 216 -37.91 -8.06 -10.65
N ASN A 217 -37.55 -9.34 -10.48
CA ASN A 217 -37.09 -9.90 -9.20
C ASN A 217 -35.61 -10.34 -9.26
N THR A 218 -34.87 -10.00 -8.19
CA THR A 218 -33.58 -10.55 -7.73
C THR A 218 -32.58 -11.01 -8.79
N TRP A 219 -31.75 -10.07 -9.24
CA TRP A 219 -30.51 -10.34 -9.95
C TRP A 219 -29.38 -9.52 -9.35
N ASP A 220 -28.15 -9.86 -9.70
CA ASP A 220 -27.01 -8.98 -9.49
C ASP A 220 -26.79 -8.07 -10.71
N VAL A 221 -26.31 -6.86 -10.47
CA VAL A 221 -25.85 -5.91 -11.46
C VAL A 221 -24.33 -5.83 -11.48
N LYS A 222 -23.78 -5.65 -12.67
CA LYS A 222 -22.40 -5.25 -12.91
C LYS A 222 -22.36 -3.74 -13.14
N ILE A 223 -21.42 -3.06 -12.50
CA ILE A 223 -21.23 -1.61 -12.60
C ILE A 223 -19.84 -1.32 -13.16
N GLU A 224 -19.78 -0.43 -14.13
CA GLU A 224 -18.55 -0.04 -14.82
C GLU A 224 -18.45 1.47 -14.93
N VAL A 225 -17.21 1.98 -14.92
CA VAL A 225 -16.89 3.38 -15.14
C VAL A 225 -16.00 3.54 -16.37
N SER A 226 -16.32 4.54 -17.18
CA SER A 226 -15.47 5.06 -18.22
C SER A 226 -14.95 6.45 -17.81
N LEU A 227 -13.68 6.71 -18.10
CA LEU A 227 -13.05 8.03 -17.94
C LEU A 227 -12.80 8.72 -19.28
N ASP A 228 -13.28 8.14 -20.38
CA ASP A 228 -12.99 8.52 -21.77
C ASP A 228 -14.26 8.56 -22.64
N ASP A 229 -15.36 9.06 -22.06
CA ASP A 229 -16.67 9.21 -22.70
C ASP A 229 -17.29 7.92 -23.26
N GLY A 230 -17.00 6.79 -22.62
CA GLY A 230 -17.54 5.48 -22.96
C GLY A 230 -16.72 4.69 -23.99
N VAL A 231 -15.51 5.13 -24.35
CA VAL A 231 -14.62 4.38 -25.25
C VAL A 231 -14.09 3.12 -24.57
N THR A 232 -13.65 3.23 -23.32
CA THR A 232 -13.23 2.10 -22.49
C THR A 232 -13.95 2.11 -21.14
N TYR A 233 -14.29 0.92 -20.66
CA TYR A 233 -14.95 0.73 -19.37
C TYR A 233 -14.08 -0.14 -18.47
N SER A 234 -13.88 0.32 -17.24
CA SER A 234 -13.27 -0.42 -16.15
C SER A 234 -14.36 -0.89 -15.18
N THR A 235 -14.23 -2.10 -14.66
CA THR A 235 -15.24 -2.67 -13.75
C THR A 235 -15.09 -2.10 -12.35
N ILE A 236 -16.15 -1.47 -11.84
CA ILE A 236 -16.26 -1.08 -10.43
C ILE A 236 -16.62 -2.31 -9.59
N THR A 237 -17.63 -3.05 -10.02
CA THR A 237 -18.02 -4.34 -9.43
C THR A 237 -18.57 -5.27 -10.52
N SER A 238 -18.14 -6.53 -10.50
CA SER A 238 -18.56 -7.55 -11.48
C SER A 238 -19.93 -8.15 -11.20
N ALA A 239 -20.37 -8.10 -9.94
CA ALA A 239 -21.68 -8.55 -9.48
C ALA A 239 -21.95 -7.91 -8.12
N THR A 240 -23.02 -7.13 -8.02
CA THR A 240 -23.56 -6.62 -6.77
C THR A 240 -25.07 -6.73 -6.81
N ALA A 241 -25.65 -6.91 -5.64
CA ALA A 241 -27.07 -6.85 -5.42
C ALA A 241 -27.80 -5.72 -6.17
N ASP A 242 -28.86 -6.03 -6.94
CA ASP A 242 -29.78 -5.01 -7.47
C ASP A 242 -30.58 -4.35 -6.33
N THR A 243 -30.00 -3.33 -5.70
CA THR A 243 -30.60 -2.54 -4.60
C THR A 243 -31.08 -1.16 -5.03
N GLY A 244 -30.93 -0.81 -6.31
CA GLY A 244 -31.16 0.53 -6.85
C GLY A 244 -30.07 1.55 -6.50
N LEU A 245 -29.03 1.15 -5.76
CA LEU A 245 -27.91 2.03 -5.41
C LEU A 245 -26.59 1.28 -5.22
N TYR A 246 -25.48 1.98 -5.38
CA TYR A 246 -24.14 1.50 -5.07
C TYR A 246 -23.26 2.63 -4.57
N TYR A 247 -22.61 2.42 -3.42
CA TYR A 247 -21.65 3.36 -2.87
C TYR A 247 -20.30 3.19 -3.58
N TRP A 248 -19.86 4.24 -4.26
CA TRP A 248 -18.64 4.22 -5.04
C TRP A 248 -17.73 5.38 -4.65
N THR A 249 -16.48 5.08 -4.34
CA THR A 249 -15.44 6.10 -4.22
C THR A 249 -14.90 6.41 -5.62
N ALA A 250 -15.10 7.64 -6.08
CA ALA A 250 -14.59 8.07 -7.38
C ALA A 250 -13.06 7.93 -7.44
N PRO A 251 -12.48 7.51 -8.58
CA PRO A 251 -11.04 7.35 -8.70
C PRO A 251 -10.32 8.68 -8.46
N ASN A 252 -9.05 8.56 -8.09
CA ASN A 252 -8.16 9.71 -7.85
C ASN A 252 -7.70 10.40 -9.15
N THR A 253 -8.35 10.08 -10.26
CA THR A 253 -8.04 10.59 -11.60
C THR A 253 -9.15 11.56 -12.02
N VAL A 254 -8.76 12.81 -12.31
CA VAL A 254 -9.67 13.83 -12.84
C VAL A 254 -10.11 13.43 -14.25
N ALA A 255 -11.40 13.57 -14.55
CA ALA A 255 -11.98 13.30 -15.85
C ALA A 255 -13.09 14.30 -16.12
N THR A 256 -13.15 14.89 -17.32
CA THR A 256 -14.21 15.85 -17.68
C THR A 256 -15.40 15.19 -18.39
N ASN A 257 -15.25 13.92 -18.76
CA ASN A 257 -16.15 13.16 -19.62
C ASN A 257 -16.35 11.72 -19.10
N ALA A 258 -16.50 11.56 -17.78
CA ALA A 258 -16.74 10.26 -17.18
C ALA A 258 -18.17 9.77 -17.44
N ARG A 259 -18.35 8.45 -17.49
CA ARG A 259 -19.65 7.78 -17.62
C ARG A 259 -19.74 6.57 -16.71
N ILE A 260 -20.95 6.27 -16.23
CA ILE A 260 -21.27 5.02 -15.53
C ILE A 260 -22.14 4.16 -16.43
N ARG A 261 -21.93 2.85 -16.38
CA ARG A 261 -22.81 1.84 -16.97
C ARG A 261 -23.21 0.83 -15.90
N VAL A 262 -24.49 0.50 -15.86
CA VAL A 262 -25.04 -0.57 -15.02
C VAL A 262 -25.68 -1.61 -15.94
N SER A 263 -25.46 -2.88 -15.65
CA SER A 263 -25.96 -4.01 -16.46
C SER A 263 -26.36 -5.15 -15.56
N ALA A 264 -27.37 -5.94 -15.93
CA ALA A 264 -27.59 -7.24 -15.29
C ALA A 264 -26.35 -8.12 -15.52
N THR A 265 -25.95 -8.97 -14.57
CA THR A 265 -24.75 -9.83 -14.72
C THR A 265 -24.83 -10.81 -15.91
N GLY A 266 -26.03 -11.12 -16.40
CA GLY A 266 -26.27 -11.86 -17.63
C GLY A 266 -26.25 -11.03 -18.92
N GLY A 267 -26.04 -9.72 -18.82
CA GLY A 267 -25.95 -8.77 -19.94
C GLY A 267 -27.25 -8.51 -20.71
N GLN A 268 -28.39 -9.03 -20.23
CA GLN A 268 -29.66 -8.98 -20.96
C GLN A 268 -30.30 -7.59 -20.97
N VAL A 269 -30.09 -6.81 -19.91
CA VAL A 269 -30.49 -5.40 -19.80
C VAL A 269 -29.33 -4.58 -19.26
N SER A 270 -29.15 -3.38 -19.80
CA SER A 270 -28.09 -2.46 -19.42
C SER A 270 -28.49 -1.04 -19.73
N ASP A 271 -27.98 -0.10 -18.95
CA ASP A 271 -28.12 1.32 -19.19
C ASP A 271 -26.85 2.08 -18.81
N ALA A 272 -26.64 3.26 -19.37
CA ALA A 272 -25.47 4.09 -19.12
C ALA A 272 -25.87 5.57 -18.98
N SER A 273 -24.98 6.38 -18.40
CA SER A 273 -25.23 7.82 -18.23
C SER A 273 -25.62 8.49 -19.55
N ASP A 274 -26.73 9.23 -19.55
CA ASP A 274 -27.26 9.99 -20.69
C ASP A 274 -26.26 11.04 -21.18
N GLY A 275 -25.58 11.70 -20.23
CA GLY A 275 -24.49 12.64 -20.49
C GLY A 275 -23.28 12.34 -19.62
N SER A 276 -22.15 12.96 -19.95
CA SER A 276 -20.93 12.81 -19.17
C SER A 276 -21.00 13.61 -17.86
N PHE A 277 -20.45 13.06 -16.79
CA PHE A 277 -20.18 13.79 -15.55
C PHE A 277 -18.67 14.06 -15.43
N ALA A 278 -18.29 14.98 -14.54
CA ALA A 278 -16.90 15.31 -14.29
C ALA A 278 -16.43 14.76 -12.94
N ILE A 279 -15.27 14.15 -12.93
CA ILE A 279 -14.49 13.91 -11.71
C ILE A 279 -13.53 15.08 -11.55
N VAL A 280 -13.72 15.91 -10.52
CA VAL A 280 -12.99 17.18 -10.31
C VAL A 280 -11.96 17.05 -9.20
N ALA A 281 -10.90 17.85 -9.28
CA ALA A 281 -9.93 17.96 -8.20
C ALA A 281 -10.58 18.57 -6.93
N PRO A 282 -10.11 18.21 -5.72
CA PRO A 282 -10.57 18.86 -4.48
C PRO A 282 -10.33 20.37 -4.51
N THR A 283 -11.21 21.14 -3.85
CA THR A 283 -11.06 22.61 -3.69
C THR A 283 -10.12 23.00 -2.54
N THR A 284 -9.65 22.01 -1.78
CA THR A 284 -8.70 22.22 -0.69
C THR A 284 -7.39 22.81 -1.21
N SER A 285 -6.84 23.75 -0.47
CA SER A 285 -5.53 24.35 -0.73
C SER A 285 -4.69 24.29 0.54
N ILE A 286 -3.38 24.10 0.37
CA ILE A 286 -2.42 24.09 1.47
C ILE A 286 -1.22 24.96 1.08
N ARG A 287 -0.69 25.70 2.04
CA ARG A 287 0.59 26.43 1.91
C ARG A 287 1.45 26.20 3.15
N ILE A 288 2.76 26.18 2.97
CA ILE A 288 3.70 26.23 4.10
C ILE A 288 3.88 27.71 4.48
N GLU A 289 3.57 28.06 5.73
CA GLU A 289 3.70 29.42 6.28
C GLU A 289 5.07 29.66 6.90
N SER A 290 5.67 28.62 7.45
CA SER A 290 7.00 28.63 8.06
C SER A 290 7.65 27.27 7.84
N PRO A 291 8.94 27.20 7.52
CA PRO A 291 9.82 28.33 7.18
C PRO A 291 9.43 29.01 5.86
N SER A 292 9.97 30.20 5.60
CA SER A 292 9.75 30.89 4.31
C SER A 292 10.55 30.22 3.19
N PRO A 293 10.06 30.26 1.94
CA PRO A 293 10.82 29.78 0.79
C PRO A 293 12.22 30.40 0.73
N ASP A 294 13.20 29.57 0.36
CA ASP A 294 14.62 29.89 0.19
C ASP A 294 15.34 30.36 1.47
N SER A 295 14.70 30.25 2.65
CA SER A 295 15.36 30.55 3.92
C SER A 295 16.49 29.56 4.23
N VAL A 296 17.53 30.05 4.90
CA VAL A 296 18.62 29.22 5.45
C VAL A 296 18.27 28.86 6.89
N LEU A 297 18.30 27.57 7.21
CA LEU A 297 17.81 26.98 8.44
C LEU A 297 18.94 26.31 9.22
N THR A 298 18.89 26.47 10.54
CA THR A 298 19.80 25.82 11.49
C THR A 298 19.04 25.44 12.77
N GLY A 299 19.40 24.32 13.39
CA GLY A 299 18.81 23.84 14.64
C GLY A 299 17.38 23.31 14.50
N SER A 300 16.58 23.49 15.56
CA SER A 300 15.19 23.03 15.60
C SER A 300 14.27 24.00 14.85
N VAL A 301 13.56 23.51 13.84
CA VAL A 301 12.67 24.28 12.98
C VAL A 301 11.25 23.74 13.08
N THR A 302 10.29 24.61 13.37
CA THR A 302 8.87 24.27 13.27
C THR A 302 8.37 24.53 11.85
N VAL A 303 8.04 23.46 11.13
CA VAL A 303 7.35 23.54 9.85
C VAL A 303 5.86 23.69 10.12
N LYS A 304 5.25 24.77 9.62
CA LYS A 304 3.85 25.13 9.84
C LYS A 304 3.13 25.27 8.50
N ALA A 305 1.99 24.63 8.35
CA ALA A 305 1.13 24.77 7.18
C ALA A 305 -0.23 25.40 7.52
N ALA A 306 -0.78 26.12 6.55
CA ALA A 306 -2.14 26.61 6.57
C ALA A 306 -2.95 25.95 5.47
N VAL A 307 -4.13 25.46 5.84
CA VAL A 307 -5.09 24.82 4.93
C VAL A 307 -6.32 25.72 4.81
N SER A 308 -6.85 25.86 3.60
CA SER A 308 -8.12 26.52 3.29
C SER A 308 -8.96 25.69 2.33
N GLY A 309 -10.28 25.71 2.49
CA GLY A 309 -11.23 24.96 1.67
C GLY A 309 -12.47 24.57 2.47
N ASP A 310 -13.46 23.99 1.80
CA ASP A 310 -14.73 23.57 2.40
C ASP A 310 -14.69 22.13 2.98
N GLU A 311 -13.58 21.42 2.78
CA GLU A 311 -13.40 20.03 3.17
C GLU A 311 -12.86 19.86 4.60
N ILE A 312 -13.22 18.75 5.23
CA ILE A 312 -12.71 18.38 6.56
C ILE A 312 -11.33 17.72 6.38
N VAL A 313 -10.27 18.53 6.42
CA VAL A 313 -8.90 18.00 6.57
C VAL A 313 -8.77 17.34 7.94
N GLN A 314 -8.50 16.04 7.93
CA GLN A 314 -8.31 15.25 9.15
C GLN A 314 -6.85 15.19 9.57
N GLN A 315 -5.93 15.37 8.62
CA GLN A 315 -4.51 15.27 8.86
C GLN A 315 -3.69 16.08 7.86
N VAL A 316 -2.58 16.65 8.30
CA VAL A 316 -1.50 17.15 7.44
C VAL A 316 -0.23 16.35 7.70
N VAL A 317 0.33 15.75 6.66
CA VAL A 317 1.63 15.05 6.71
C VAL A 317 2.73 15.99 6.22
N PHE A 318 3.83 16.05 6.94
CA PHE A 318 5.00 16.85 6.61
C PHE A 318 6.16 15.95 6.19
N ARG A 319 6.91 16.36 5.16
CA ARG A 319 8.09 15.64 4.69
C ARG A 319 9.25 16.58 4.38
N VAL A 320 10.47 16.07 4.47
CA VAL A 320 11.70 16.67 3.96
C VAL A 320 12.37 15.71 2.98
N ASP A 321 12.59 16.14 1.74
CA ASP A 321 13.17 15.32 0.65
C ASP A 321 12.50 13.95 0.50
N GLY A 322 11.17 13.92 0.63
CA GLY A 322 10.37 12.69 0.59
C GLY A 322 10.34 11.86 1.89
N SER A 323 11.19 12.16 2.87
CA SER A 323 11.22 11.52 4.19
C SER A 323 10.23 12.15 5.16
N SER A 324 9.55 11.36 5.99
CA SER A 324 8.54 11.87 6.92
C SER A 324 9.15 12.71 8.05
N LEU A 325 8.61 13.91 8.27
CA LEU A 325 8.86 14.74 9.46
C LEU A 325 7.81 14.51 10.56
N GLY A 326 6.67 13.93 10.20
CA GLY A 326 5.55 13.70 11.11
C GLY A 326 4.22 14.15 10.51
N GLN A 327 3.19 14.11 11.35
CA GLN A 327 1.81 14.40 10.97
C GLN A 327 1.10 15.19 12.06
N SER A 328 0.13 16.00 11.67
CA SER A 328 -0.69 16.81 12.58
C SER A 328 -2.16 16.64 12.24
N THR A 329 -3.00 16.36 13.24
CA THR A 329 -4.44 16.09 13.06
C THR A 329 -5.35 17.26 13.45
N ALA A 330 -4.78 18.38 13.89
CA ALA A 330 -5.53 19.56 14.27
C ALA A 330 -4.71 20.85 14.04
N ALA A 331 -5.40 21.94 13.72
CA ALA A 331 -4.78 23.25 13.59
C ALA A 331 -4.29 23.77 14.96
N PRO A 332 -3.13 24.47 15.02
CA PRO A 332 -2.21 24.76 13.92
C PRO A 332 -1.46 23.50 13.45
N PHE A 333 -1.47 23.25 12.13
CA PHE A 333 -0.79 22.10 11.57
C PHE A 333 0.71 22.34 11.56
N THR A 334 1.43 21.59 12.40
CA THR A 334 2.88 21.75 12.57
C THR A 334 3.59 20.41 12.67
N ALA A 335 4.83 20.36 12.21
CA ALA A 335 5.80 19.33 12.52
C ALA A 335 7.12 19.97 12.98
N GLN A 336 7.85 19.29 13.86
CA GLN A 336 9.20 19.69 14.25
C GLN A 336 10.23 19.01 13.35
N TRP A 337 11.25 19.77 12.95
CA TRP A 337 12.38 19.28 12.19
C TRP A 337 13.68 19.73 12.85
N GLU A 338 14.48 18.78 13.30
CA GLU A 338 15.86 19.05 13.72
C GLU A 338 16.76 19.05 12.49
N THR A 339 17.23 20.23 12.05
CA THR A 339 18.04 20.32 10.84
C THR A 339 19.42 19.72 11.01
N SER A 340 19.86 19.41 12.24
CA SER A 340 21.16 18.77 12.53
C SER A 340 21.32 17.41 11.83
N ASP A 341 20.21 16.75 11.51
CA ASP A 341 20.22 15.43 10.88
C ASP A 341 20.23 15.50 9.33
N ALA A 342 20.05 16.69 8.76
CA ALA A 342 20.01 16.95 7.32
C ALA A 342 21.37 17.41 6.77
N TRP A 343 21.65 17.08 5.50
CA TRP A 343 22.81 17.57 4.75
C TRP A 343 22.82 19.09 4.63
N ASP A 344 23.98 19.69 4.48
CA ASP A 344 24.08 21.09 4.07
C ASP A 344 23.71 21.18 2.59
N GLY A 345 22.89 22.17 2.24
CA GLY A 345 22.40 22.35 0.87
C GLY A 345 20.90 22.61 0.80
N PHE A 346 20.34 22.46 -0.39
CA PHE A 346 18.91 22.70 -0.61
C PHE A 346 18.08 21.46 -0.27
N HIS A 347 16.99 21.68 0.44
CA HIS A 347 15.98 20.67 0.79
C HIS A 347 14.61 21.11 0.29
N GLN A 348 13.75 20.13 0.00
CA GLN A 348 12.33 20.38 -0.24
C GLN A 348 11.52 19.99 0.99
N LEU A 349 10.79 20.96 1.54
CA LEU A 349 9.75 20.71 2.51
C LEU A 349 8.42 20.54 1.79
N GLN A 350 7.69 19.48 2.14
CA GLN A 350 6.37 19.17 1.59
C GLN A 350 5.34 19.13 2.72
N ALA A 351 4.14 19.65 2.46
CA ALA A 351 2.98 19.47 3.31
C ALA A 351 1.82 18.91 2.47
N ILE A 352 1.18 17.86 2.98
CA ILE A 352 0.12 17.11 2.29
C ILE A 352 -1.12 17.09 3.19
N ALA A 353 -2.22 17.69 2.77
CA ALA A 353 -3.51 17.62 3.46
C ALA A 353 -4.25 16.34 3.06
N LEU A 354 -4.69 15.57 4.05
CA LEU A 354 -5.37 14.30 3.89
C LEU A 354 -6.76 14.30 4.54
N ASP A 355 -7.67 13.50 3.99
CA ASP A 355 -8.97 13.17 4.60
C ASP A 355 -8.91 11.97 5.55
N SER A 356 -10.06 11.50 6.06
CA SER A 356 -10.14 10.35 6.97
C SER A 356 -9.75 9.00 6.36
N SER A 357 -9.72 8.91 5.03
CA SER A 357 -9.33 7.71 4.29
C SER A 357 -7.83 7.70 3.94
N GLY A 358 -7.13 8.81 4.20
CA GLY A 358 -5.73 9.01 3.81
C GLY A 358 -5.56 9.53 2.38
N PHE A 359 -6.63 10.00 1.72
CA PHE A 359 -6.58 10.57 0.39
C PHE A 359 -6.01 11.99 0.39
N THR A 360 -5.14 12.31 -0.57
CA THR A 360 -4.54 13.63 -0.73
C THR A 360 -5.54 14.64 -1.27
N LEU A 361 -6.01 15.53 -0.40
CA LEU A 361 -6.88 16.66 -0.75
C LEU A 361 -6.10 17.80 -1.42
N ALA A 362 -4.89 18.07 -0.95
CA ALA A 362 -3.99 19.08 -1.51
C ALA A 362 -2.56 18.82 -1.07
N GLU A 363 -1.59 19.28 -1.85
CA GLU A 363 -0.18 19.29 -1.44
C GLU A 363 0.53 20.56 -1.90
N THR A 364 1.65 20.86 -1.24
CA THR A 364 2.50 22.00 -1.56
C THR A 364 3.94 21.69 -1.15
N HIS A 365 4.88 22.37 -1.81
CA HIS A 365 6.31 22.24 -1.55
C HIS A 365 6.96 23.61 -1.52
N ILE A 366 7.97 23.77 -0.66
CA ILE A 366 8.89 24.91 -0.71
C ILE A 366 10.32 24.41 -0.70
N ARG A 367 11.23 25.19 -1.27
CA ARG A 367 12.67 24.96 -1.14
C ARG A 367 13.19 25.73 0.07
N VAL A 368 14.12 25.14 0.82
CA VAL A 368 14.88 25.78 1.90
C VAL A 368 16.33 25.35 1.79
N ALA A 369 17.24 26.02 2.50
CA ALA A 369 18.64 25.61 2.62
C ALA A 369 18.96 25.25 4.07
N VAL A 370 19.75 24.21 4.30
CA VAL A 370 20.33 23.88 5.61
C VAL A 370 21.82 24.18 5.57
N SER A 371 22.35 24.73 6.66
CA SER A 371 23.78 25.03 6.81
C SER A 371 24.28 24.68 8.20
N GLY A 372 25.49 24.10 8.28
CA GLY A 372 26.14 23.79 9.55
C GLY A 372 25.67 22.50 10.21
N SER A 373 25.07 21.57 9.46
CA SER A 373 24.51 20.30 9.94
C SER A 373 25.32 19.08 9.49
N LYS A 374 25.33 18.74 8.19
CA LYS A 374 26.09 17.59 7.63
C LYS A 374 26.79 17.99 6.33
N VAL A 375 28.13 17.98 6.35
CA VAL A 375 29.00 18.59 5.33
C VAL A 375 29.08 17.70 4.08
N ALA A 376 28.73 18.22 2.89
CA ALA A 376 29.26 17.70 1.62
C ALA A 376 30.80 17.64 1.78
N TYR A 377 31.55 16.72 1.15
CA TYR A 377 33.01 16.77 1.23
C TYR A 377 33.55 17.62 0.05
N PRO A 378 33.48 18.97 0.07
CA PRO A 378 33.92 19.77 -1.05
C PRO A 378 35.39 19.50 -1.28
N GLY A 379 35.71 19.18 -2.53
CA GLY A 379 37.09 18.96 -2.91
C GLY A 379 37.59 17.51 -2.77
N ILE A 380 36.70 16.51 -2.74
CA ILE A 380 37.09 15.10 -2.91
C ILE A 380 36.49 14.54 -4.21
N TRP A 381 37.31 13.82 -4.97
CA TRP A 381 36.89 13.02 -6.11
C TRP A 381 37.44 11.60 -5.92
N ILE A 382 36.62 10.58 -6.15
CA ILE A 382 37.01 9.19 -6.06
C ILE A 382 36.91 8.55 -7.44
N LEU A 383 38.04 8.13 -7.99
CA LEU A 383 38.05 7.12 -9.05
C LEU A 383 37.92 5.75 -8.39
N PRO A 384 36.81 5.03 -8.61
CA PRO A 384 36.50 3.84 -7.82
C PRO A 384 37.41 2.65 -8.15
N SER A 385 38.07 2.65 -9.30
CA SER A 385 38.92 1.54 -9.71
C SER A 385 40.07 2.02 -10.60
N SER A 386 41.21 1.36 -10.42
CA SER A 386 42.44 1.50 -11.18
C SER A 386 43.23 0.21 -11.06
N ALA A 387 44.02 -0.12 -12.07
CA ALA A 387 44.79 -1.35 -12.13
C ALA A 387 46.11 -1.16 -12.87
N ARG A 388 47.11 -1.89 -12.40
CA ARG A 388 48.32 -2.29 -13.08
C ARG A 388 48.54 -3.75 -12.74
N ALA A 389 47.83 -4.64 -13.44
CA ALA A 389 47.71 -6.02 -13.02
C ALA A 389 47.53 -6.97 -14.21
N GLY A 390 48.08 -8.18 -14.07
CA GLY A 390 47.80 -9.26 -15.01
C GLY A 390 46.34 -9.71 -14.92
N GLY A 391 45.76 -10.06 -16.06
CA GLY A 391 44.43 -10.60 -16.20
C GLY A 391 44.41 -12.00 -16.80
N VAL A 392 43.22 -12.46 -17.15
CA VAL A 392 43.02 -13.78 -17.79
C VAL A 392 43.60 -13.77 -19.20
N GLY A 393 44.15 -14.91 -19.64
CA GLY A 393 44.63 -15.08 -21.03
C GLY A 393 45.90 -14.29 -21.36
N GLY A 394 46.70 -13.89 -20.36
CA GLY A 394 47.92 -13.11 -20.57
C GLY A 394 47.69 -11.61 -20.79
N SER A 395 46.45 -11.14 -20.58
CA SER A 395 46.15 -9.70 -20.57
C SER A 395 46.89 -8.98 -19.44
N PHE A 396 47.19 -7.70 -19.64
CA PHE A 396 47.76 -6.83 -18.62
C PHE A 396 47.01 -5.51 -18.63
N TYR A 397 46.28 -5.24 -17.56
CA TYR A 397 45.47 -4.05 -17.41
C TYR A 397 46.29 -2.90 -16.86
N THR A 398 46.19 -1.73 -17.48
CA THR A 398 46.75 -0.46 -17.01
C THR A 398 45.64 0.60 -16.98
N THR A 399 45.73 1.54 -16.04
CA THR A 399 44.78 2.66 -15.94
C THR A 399 45.45 3.97 -16.26
N ASP A 400 44.90 4.67 -17.24
CA ASP A 400 45.21 6.06 -17.53
C ASP A 400 44.19 6.95 -16.82
N ILE A 401 44.61 8.13 -16.36
CA ILE A 401 43.68 9.15 -15.84
C ILE A 401 43.87 10.48 -16.56
N THR A 402 42.78 11.20 -16.77
CA THR A 402 42.80 12.57 -17.28
C THR A 402 42.17 13.51 -16.25
N VAL A 403 42.89 14.57 -15.90
CA VAL A 403 42.40 15.68 -15.08
C VAL A 403 42.23 16.89 -15.99
N ALA A 404 41.06 17.53 -15.97
CA ALA A 404 40.80 18.75 -16.71
C ALA A 404 40.36 19.87 -15.75
N ASN A 405 40.92 21.06 -15.93
CA ASN A 405 40.48 22.28 -15.25
C ASN A 405 39.61 23.08 -16.22
N ALA A 406 38.30 23.03 -16.02
CA ALA A 406 37.34 23.80 -16.83
C ALA A 406 37.18 25.26 -16.35
N GLY A 407 37.81 25.60 -15.23
CA GLY A 407 37.73 26.90 -14.60
C GLY A 407 38.63 27.94 -15.25
N ILE A 408 38.46 29.19 -14.79
CA ILE A 408 39.23 30.36 -15.23
C ILE A 408 40.41 30.69 -14.33
N VAL A 409 40.61 29.91 -13.26
CA VAL A 409 41.73 30.05 -12.31
C VAL A 409 42.59 28.79 -12.31
N ASP A 410 43.89 28.98 -12.10
CA ASP A 410 44.82 27.86 -11.91
C ASP A 410 44.40 27.04 -10.69
N ALA A 411 44.56 25.72 -10.79
CA ALA A 411 44.18 24.78 -9.76
C ALA A 411 45.41 24.03 -9.23
N SER A 412 45.36 23.65 -7.96
CA SER A 412 46.25 22.64 -7.39
C SER A 412 45.42 21.46 -6.90
N PHE A 413 45.90 20.24 -7.09
CA PHE A 413 45.22 19.04 -6.62
C PHE A 413 46.20 17.98 -6.14
N THR A 414 45.77 17.11 -5.23
CA THR A 414 46.54 15.93 -4.81
C THR A 414 45.95 14.66 -5.40
N LEU A 415 46.79 13.66 -5.64
CA LEU A 415 46.38 12.29 -5.95
C LEU A 415 46.92 11.33 -4.88
N LYS A 416 46.08 10.40 -4.44
CA LYS A 416 46.43 9.32 -3.51
C LYS A 416 45.87 7.99 -4.02
N PHE A 417 46.71 6.95 -4.04
CA PHE A 417 46.28 5.59 -4.32
C PHE A 417 45.74 4.94 -3.05
N LEU A 418 44.53 4.38 -3.13
CA LEU A 418 43.87 3.65 -2.05
C LEU A 418 43.86 2.18 -2.47
N GLY A 419 44.79 1.38 -1.93
CA GLY A 419 44.90 -0.04 -2.29
C GLY A 419 43.70 -0.86 -1.84
N HIS A 420 43.49 -2.01 -2.49
CA HIS A 420 42.47 -2.97 -2.10
C HIS A 420 42.73 -3.55 -0.70
N ASP A 421 41.71 -3.49 0.17
CA ASP A 421 41.69 -4.07 1.52
C ASP A 421 42.84 -3.62 2.43
N VAL A 422 43.34 -2.40 2.23
CA VAL A 422 44.38 -1.79 3.07
C VAL A 422 43.92 -0.46 3.66
N ASP A 423 44.51 -0.11 4.80
CA ASP A 423 44.38 1.22 5.41
C ASP A 423 45.07 2.26 4.51
N GLY A 424 44.27 3.17 3.95
CA GLY A 424 44.73 4.23 3.07
C GLY A 424 45.13 5.51 3.78
N THR A 425 45.23 5.53 5.11
CA THR A 425 45.81 6.67 5.85
C THR A 425 47.31 6.79 5.59
N ALA A 426 48.00 5.65 5.48
CA ALA A 426 49.40 5.57 5.09
C ALA A 426 49.62 5.88 3.60
N GLY A 427 50.88 6.13 3.22
CA GLY A 427 51.27 6.40 1.83
C GLY A 427 51.29 7.89 1.46
N SER A 428 52.07 8.23 0.42
CA SER A 428 52.28 9.61 -0.01
C SER A 428 51.15 10.12 -0.90
N GLU A 429 50.65 11.31 -0.62
CA GLU A 429 49.89 12.10 -1.60
C GLU A 429 50.85 12.81 -2.57
N LYS A 430 50.47 12.90 -3.84
CA LYS A 430 51.25 13.56 -4.89
C LYS A 430 50.55 14.85 -5.30
N LEU A 431 51.24 15.99 -5.16
CA LEU A 431 50.71 17.32 -5.48
C LEU A 431 50.99 17.68 -6.93
N PHE A 432 49.99 18.26 -7.60
CA PHE A 432 50.06 18.74 -8.98
C PHE A 432 49.44 20.12 -9.10
N ALA A 433 49.88 20.87 -10.11
CA ALA A 433 49.29 22.12 -10.53
C ALA A 433 48.74 21.98 -11.96
N LEU A 434 47.61 22.62 -12.24
CA LEU A 434 46.98 22.61 -13.56
C LEU A 434 46.39 23.98 -13.87
N GLY A 435 46.90 24.61 -14.92
CA GLY A 435 46.45 25.93 -15.33
C GLY A 435 44.98 25.97 -15.74
N ALA A 436 44.37 27.15 -15.66
CA ALA A 436 43.01 27.41 -16.13
C ALA A 436 42.80 26.93 -17.58
N GLY A 437 41.68 26.24 -17.85
CA GLY A 437 41.34 25.71 -19.17
C GLY A 437 42.28 24.61 -19.71
N LYS A 438 43.15 24.03 -18.89
CA LYS A 438 44.10 22.97 -19.28
C LYS A 438 43.64 21.59 -18.84
N SER A 439 44.18 20.56 -19.48
CA SER A 439 44.07 19.17 -19.06
C SER A 439 45.44 18.49 -19.02
N VAL A 440 45.57 17.47 -18.18
CA VAL A 440 46.76 16.61 -18.09
C VAL A 440 46.33 15.15 -18.05
N MET A 441 47.06 14.30 -18.78
CA MET A 441 46.85 12.85 -18.80
C MET A 441 48.05 12.15 -18.15
N PHE A 442 47.77 11.21 -17.24
CA PHE A 442 48.76 10.35 -16.60
C PHE A 442 48.58 8.93 -17.14
N ASN A 443 49.44 8.55 -18.09
CA ASN A 443 49.46 7.19 -18.61
C ASN A 443 49.99 6.22 -17.56
N ASP A 444 49.34 5.07 -17.40
CA ASP A 444 49.60 4.10 -16.34
C ASP A 444 49.85 4.78 -15.00
N VAL A 445 48.79 5.37 -14.44
CA VAL A 445 48.87 6.22 -13.26
C VAL A 445 49.50 5.50 -12.05
N LEU A 446 49.32 4.18 -11.94
CA LEU A 446 49.92 3.38 -10.88
C LEU A 446 51.45 3.37 -10.97
N GLN A 447 52.02 3.21 -12.17
CA GLN A 447 53.46 3.31 -12.35
C GLN A 447 53.95 4.77 -12.37
N SER A 448 53.32 5.64 -13.17
CA SER A 448 53.84 6.98 -13.47
C SER A 448 53.70 7.96 -12.30
N VAL A 449 52.64 7.87 -11.50
CA VAL A 449 52.41 8.76 -10.35
C VAL A 449 52.82 8.09 -9.03
N PHE A 450 52.48 6.82 -8.86
CA PHE A 450 52.67 6.12 -7.58
C PHE A 450 53.88 5.18 -7.55
N GLY A 451 54.56 4.94 -8.68
CA GLY A 451 55.76 4.09 -8.74
C GLY A 451 55.48 2.60 -8.50
N LEU A 452 54.24 2.15 -8.63
CA LEU A 452 53.84 0.78 -8.35
C LEU A 452 54.15 -0.13 -9.54
N ALA A 453 54.85 -1.24 -9.28
CA ALA A 453 55.13 -2.25 -10.29
C ALA A 453 53.88 -3.07 -10.67
N SER A 454 52.99 -3.29 -9.69
CA SER A 454 51.68 -3.90 -9.84
C SER A 454 50.74 -3.46 -8.71
N GLY A 455 49.44 -3.59 -8.93
CA GLY A 455 48.41 -3.29 -7.93
C GLY A 455 47.05 -2.98 -8.55
N TYR A 456 46.02 -2.89 -7.71
CA TYR A 456 44.72 -2.35 -8.08
C TYR A 456 44.08 -1.71 -6.85
N GLY A 457 43.24 -0.70 -7.08
CA GLY A 457 42.74 0.15 -6.02
C GLY A 457 41.88 1.30 -6.51
N ALA A 458 41.36 2.11 -5.60
CA ALA A 458 40.75 3.39 -5.91
C ALA A 458 41.82 4.50 -5.95
N ILE A 459 41.51 5.63 -6.60
CA ILE A 459 42.35 6.83 -6.54
C ILE A 459 41.51 7.97 -5.99
N ARG A 460 42.01 8.60 -4.93
CA ARG A 460 41.43 9.81 -4.34
C ARG A 460 42.15 11.02 -4.89
N MET A 461 41.40 11.97 -5.43
CA MET A 461 41.89 13.30 -5.74
C MET A 461 41.31 14.31 -4.75
N THR A 462 42.13 15.28 -4.31
CA THR A 462 41.62 16.43 -3.56
C THR A 462 42.03 17.76 -4.15
N SER A 463 41.17 18.76 -4.01
CA SER A 463 41.44 20.13 -4.46
C SER A 463 40.45 21.10 -3.82
N THR A 464 40.88 22.32 -3.55
CA THR A 464 39.96 23.42 -3.21
C THR A 464 39.25 24.00 -4.43
N ASN A 465 39.67 23.65 -5.65
CA ASN A 465 39.07 24.11 -6.89
C ASN A 465 38.02 23.09 -7.38
N SER A 466 36.76 23.50 -7.39
CA SER A 466 35.62 22.66 -7.78
C SER A 466 35.48 22.43 -9.29
N ASP A 467 36.20 23.18 -10.13
CA ASP A 467 36.11 23.15 -11.60
C ASP A 467 36.98 22.03 -12.21
N LEU A 468 37.58 21.19 -11.37
CA LEU A 468 38.31 20.01 -11.80
C LEU A 468 37.38 18.84 -12.15
N ALA A 469 37.62 18.24 -13.30
CA ALA A 469 37.02 16.99 -13.73
C ALA A 469 38.10 15.89 -13.80
N LEU A 470 37.74 14.68 -13.38
CA LEU A 470 38.64 13.53 -13.36
C LEU A 470 37.95 12.31 -13.98
N MET A 471 38.66 11.65 -14.88
CA MET A 471 38.18 10.45 -15.57
C MET A 471 39.30 9.41 -15.65
N SER A 472 38.96 8.14 -15.45
CA SER A 472 39.88 7.02 -15.66
C SER A 472 39.50 6.23 -16.90
N GLN A 473 40.51 5.65 -17.55
CA GLN A 473 40.36 4.63 -18.57
C GLN A 473 41.26 3.44 -18.22
N THR A 474 40.66 2.31 -17.87
CA THR A 474 41.40 1.06 -17.65
C THR A 474 41.30 0.20 -18.89
N SER A 475 42.42 -0.26 -19.43
CA SER A 475 42.46 -1.07 -20.65
C SER A 475 43.67 -2.00 -20.70
N THR A 476 43.75 -2.85 -21.72
CA THR A 476 44.92 -3.72 -21.97
C THR A 476 45.68 -3.26 -23.23
N PRO A 477 46.76 -2.46 -23.11
CA PRO A 477 47.49 -1.97 -24.28
C PRO A 477 48.22 -3.11 -25.02
N GLY A 478 47.89 -3.38 -26.29
CA GLY A 478 48.54 -4.41 -27.12
C GLY A 478 47.78 -4.76 -28.42
N ALA A 479 48.45 -5.46 -29.36
CA ALA A 479 47.90 -5.82 -30.68
C ALA A 479 46.77 -6.87 -30.56
N GLY A 480 45.55 -6.36 -30.46
CA GLY A 480 44.30 -7.12 -30.29
C GLY A 480 43.35 -6.56 -29.23
N GLY A 481 43.77 -5.54 -28.46
CA GLY A 481 43.06 -5.04 -27.28
C GLY A 481 41.74 -4.31 -27.54
N THR A 482 40.64 -4.86 -27.03
CA THR A 482 39.32 -4.20 -26.99
C THR A 482 38.70 -4.12 -25.58
N PHE A 483 39.34 -4.69 -24.55
CA PHE A 483 38.79 -4.72 -23.19
C PHE A 483 39.13 -3.42 -22.46
N GLY A 484 38.14 -2.59 -22.17
CA GLY A 484 38.38 -1.38 -21.39
C GLY A 484 37.13 -0.73 -20.81
N GLN A 485 37.33 0.06 -19.76
CA GLN A 485 36.28 0.79 -19.07
C GLN A 485 36.71 2.22 -18.82
N SER A 486 35.86 3.16 -19.22
CA SER A 486 36.00 4.55 -18.83
C SER A 486 35.02 4.86 -17.71
N VAL A 487 35.54 5.46 -16.63
CA VAL A 487 34.77 5.74 -15.42
C VAL A 487 35.05 7.18 -14.98
N PRO A 488 34.03 8.05 -14.90
CA PRO A 488 34.20 9.37 -14.30
C PRO A 488 34.38 9.23 -12.78
N SER A 489 35.08 10.17 -12.17
CA SER A 489 35.19 10.21 -10.72
C SER A 489 33.84 10.44 -10.04
N ILE A 490 33.63 9.75 -8.91
CA ILE A 490 32.50 9.92 -8.01
C ILE A 490 32.76 11.10 -7.09
N ARG A 491 31.76 11.96 -6.94
CA ARG A 491 31.77 13.13 -6.05
C ARG A 491 30.60 13.15 -5.06
N GLU A 492 29.65 12.24 -5.25
CA GLU A 492 28.50 12.03 -4.40
C GLU A 492 28.75 10.78 -3.56
N PHE A 493 28.69 10.92 -2.24
CA PHE A 493 29.09 9.89 -1.31
C PHE A 493 27.91 9.45 -0.46
N ILE A 494 27.74 8.14 -0.33
CA ILE A 494 26.72 7.55 0.53
C ILE A 494 27.22 7.69 1.97
N SER A 495 26.38 8.29 2.80
CA SER A 495 26.74 8.76 4.13
C SER A 495 25.63 8.41 5.13
N PRO A 496 25.83 8.58 6.44
CA PRO A 496 24.89 8.08 7.44
C PRO A 496 23.50 8.68 7.31
N GLY A 497 22.49 7.79 7.22
CA GLY A 497 21.09 8.14 6.98
C GLY A 497 20.69 8.19 5.49
N VAL A 498 21.63 7.98 4.55
CA VAL A 498 21.36 7.89 3.12
C VAL A 498 21.55 6.45 2.66
N VAL A 499 20.55 5.92 1.94
CA VAL A 499 20.64 4.61 1.27
C VAL A 499 20.98 4.86 -0.20
N GLY A 500 22.11 4.32 -0.67
CA GLY A 500 22.43 4.32 -2.10
C GLY A 500 21.82 3.12 -2.81
N SER A 501 21.40 3.29 -4.06
CA SER A 501 20.86 2.20 -4.88
C SER A 501 21.66 1.99 -6.16
N ILE A 502 22.04 0.75 -6.45
CA ILE A 502 22.71 0.37 -7.70
C ILE A 502 21.84 -0.64 -8.44
N SER A 503 21.25 -0.23 -9.56
CA SER A 503 20.38 -1.08 -10.39
C SER A 503 21.15 -1.83 -11.47
N GLY A 504 20.55 -2.92 -12.00
CA GLY A 504 21.07 -3.64 -13.16
C GLY A 504 22.04 -4.76 -12.80
N ILE A 505 21.94 -5.27 -11.57
CA ILE A 505 22.75 -6.37 -11.07
C ILE A 505 22.40 -7.63 -11.83
N ARG A 506 23.45 -8.34 -12.26
CA ARG A 506 23.34 -9.57 -13.04
C ARG A 506 24.33 -10.61 -12.55
N GLU A 507 23.86 -11.84 -12.44
CA GLU A 507 24.68 -13.01 -12.10
C GLU A 507 24.08 -14.23 -12.79
N ASP A 508 24.83 -14.80 -13.74
CA ASP A 508 24.52 -16.03 -14.45
C ASP A 508 25.82 -16.67 -14.99
N LEU A 509 25.71 -17.65 -15.89
CA LEU A 509 26.90 -18.28 -16.50
C LEU A 509 27.70 -17.29 -17.36
N ALA A 510 27.04 -16.35 -18.02
CA ALA A 510 27.64 -15.40 -18.95
C ALA A 510 28.09 -14.10 -18.26
N PHE A 511 27.46 -13.68 -17.17
CA PHE A 511 27.74 -12.40 -16.52
C PHE A 511 27.88 -12.51 -15.01
N ARG A 512 28.72 -11.64 -14.44
CA ARG A 512 28.85 -11.43 -13.00
C ARG A 512 28.83 -9.95 -12.67
N THR A 513 28.49 -9.61 -11.43
CA THR A 513 28.61 -8.23 -10.95
C THR A 513 29.69 -8.12 -9.87
N ASN A 514 30.63 -7.20 -10.05
CA ASN A 514 31.59 -6.81 -9.01
C ASN A 514 31.14 -5.50 -8.37
N LEU A 515 31.21 -5.41 -7.04
CA LEU A 515 30.93 -4.21 -6.25
C LEU A 515 32.23 -3.64 -5.70
N ILE A 516 32.40 -2.33 -5.77
CA ILE A 516 33.51 -1.60 -5.19
C ILE A 516 32.95 -0.55 -4.22
N LEU A 517 33.54 -0.50 -3.04
CA LEU A 517 33.21 0.43 -1.97
C LEU A 517 34.49 1.15 -1.56
N THR A 518 34.48 2.48 -1.46
CA THR A 518 35.66 3.27 -1.09
C THR A 518 35.32 4.20 0.06
N ASN A 519 35.96 3.98 1.21
CA ASN A 519 35.85 4.84 2.39
C ASN A 519 36.55 6.18 2.13
N ILE A 520 35.85 7.28 2.38
CA ILE A 520 36.40 8.64 2.24
C ILE A 520 36.74 9.29 3.59
N THR A 521 36.53 8.57 4.68
CA THR A 521 36.77 8.98 6.06
C THR A 521 38.04 8.34 6.60
N THR A 522 38.57 8.87 7.69
CA THR A 522 39.78 8.35 8.36
C THR A 522 39.46 7.32 9.45
N THR A 523 38.25 6.79 9.47
CA THR A 523 37.80 5.80 10.46
C THR A 523 37.31 4.55 9.77
N THR A 524 37.57 3.39 10.35
CA THR A 524 37.01 2.12 9.90
C THR A 524 35.51 2.08 10.19
N PHE A 525 34.71 1.59 9.25
CA PHE A 525 33.30 1.28 9.48
C PHE A 525 32.82 0.15 8.59
N GLU A 526 31.63 -0.38 8.85
CA GLU A 526 31.00 -1.41 8.00
C GLU A 526 29.97 -0.78 7.06
N VAL A 527 29.90 -1.31 5.84
CA VAL A 527 28.81 -1.05 4.89
C VAL A 527 27.94 -2.29 4.83
N GLU A 528 26.65 -2.12 5.06
CA GLU A 528 25.66 -3.15 4.80
C GLU A 528 25.19 -3.07 3.35
N VAL A 529 25.08 -4.23 2.72
CA VAL A 529 24.69 -4.39 1.32
C VAL A 529 23.58 -5.42 1.26
N THR A 530 22.45 -5.03 0.68
CA THR A 530 21.28 -5.88 0.50
C THR A 530 20.99 -6.02 -1.00
N LEU A 531 20.86 -7.26 -1.47
CA LEU A 531 20.44 -7.55 -2.83
C LEU A 531 18.93 -7.73 -2.88
N LEU A 532 18.28 -7.01 -3.80
CA LEU A 532 16.84 -7.02 -4.02
C LEU A 532 16.54 -7.54 -5.43
N ASP A 533 15.51 -8.37 -5.57
CA ASP A 533 14.99 -8.76 -6.89
C ASP A 533 14.19 -7.61 -7.55
N PRO A 534 13.74 -7.75 -8.81
CA PRO A 534 12.98 -6.70 -9.50
C PRO A 534 11.65 -6.30 -8.84
N ASP A 535 11.08 -7.17 -8.01
CA ASP A 535 9.85 -6.90 -7.25
C ASP A 535 10.14 -6.27 -5.87
N GLY A 536 11.42 -6.00 -5.57
CA GLY A 536 11.88 -5.37 -4.33
C GLY A 536 12.07 -6.34 -3.15
N LYS A 537 12.00 -7.65 -3.37
CA LYS A 537 12.19 -8.64 -2.31
C LYS A 537 13.68 -8.92 -2.07
N THR A 538 14.06 -8.99 -0.80
CA THR A 538 15.42 -9.33 -0.40
C THR A 538 15.81 -10.75 -0.79
N LEU A 539 16.92 -10.87 -1.53
CA LEU A 539 17.55 -12.13 -1.90
C LEU A 539 18.74 -12.49 -1.00
N GLY A 540 19.42 -11.50 -0.43
CA GLY A 540 20.56 -11.69 0.46
C GLY A 540 21.04 -10.37 1.08
N THR A 541 21.75 -10.45 2.21
CA THR A 541 22.32 -9.29 2.90
C THR A 541 23.68 -9.65 3.50
N GLY A 542 24.63 -8.72 3.43
CA GLY A 542 25.99 -8.89 3.92
C GLY A 542 26.56 -7.59 4.46
N ARG A 543 27.59 -7.69 5.30
CA ARG A 543 28.30 -6.55 5.88
C ARG A 543 29.77 -6.60 5.52
N TYR A 544 30.32 -5.45 5.15
CA TYR A 544 31.68 -5.33 4.65
C TYR A 544 32.42 -4.23 5.39
N THR A 545 33.46 -4.60 6.13
CA THR A 545 34.34 -3.65 6.81
C THR A 545 35.19 -2.88 5.78
N LEU A 546 35.16 -1.55 5.85
CA LEU A 546 35.99 -0.66 5.04
C LEU A 546 37.09 -0.02 5.91
N PRO A 547 38.38 -0.26 5.60
CA PRO A 547 39.49 0.41 6.27
C PRO A 547 39.44 1.95 6.11
N PRO A 548 40.11 2.71 7.00
CA PRO A 548 40.24 4.17 6.89
C PRO A 548 40.84 4.58 5.55
N LEU A 549 40.18 5.49 4.82
CA LEU A 549 40.58 5.91 3.47
C LEU A 549 40.90 4.72 2.54
N GLY A 550 40.30 3.56 2.77
CA GLY A 550 40.56 2.32 2.03
C GLY A 550 39.47 2.01 1.01
N MET A 551 39.71 1.04 0.15
CA MET A 551 38.68 0.48 -0.72
C MET A 551 38.54 -1.03 -0.54
N LYS A 552 37.34 -1.55 -0.77
CA LYS A 552 37.03 -2.98 -0.82
C LYS A 552 36.34 -3.32 -2.13
N GLN A 553 36.78 -4.41 -2.76
CA GLN A 553 36.17 -4.96 -3.96
C GLN A 553 35.59 -6.33 -3.61
N ILE A 554 34.31 -6.51 -3.89
CA ILE A 554 33.59 -7.76 -3.74
C ILE A 554 33.36 -8.32 -5.14
N SER A 555 33.96 -9.46 -5.43
CA SER A 555 33.79 -10.15 -6.71
C SER A 555 32.55 -11.03 -6.67
N ARG A 556 31.71 -11.00 -7.72
CA ARG A 556 30.44 -11.75 -7.77
C ARG A 556 29.53 -11.47 -6.55
N ILE A 557 29.19 -10.20 -6.33
CA ILE A 557 28.44 -9.74 -5.15
C ILE A 557 27.17 -10.56 -4.86
N ALA A 558 26.45 -11.01 -5.89
CA ALA A 558 25.26 -11.83 -5.69
C ALA A 558 25.57 -13.21 -5.08
N ARG A 559 26.67 -13.85 -5.51
CA ARG A 559 27.13 -15.13 -4.94
C ARG A 559 27.68 -14.96 -3.54
N ASP A 560 28.39 -13.86 -3.31
CA ASP A 560 28.93 -13.50 -1.99
C ASP A 560 27.81 -13.30 -0.95
N LEU A 561 26.67 -12.74 -1.38
CA LEU A 561 25.45 -12.60 -0.58
C LEU A 561 24.62 -13.90 -0.47
N GLY A 562 25.13 -15.04 -0.95
CA GLY A 562 24.51 -16.35 -0.81
C GLY A 562 23.51 -16.75 -1.90
N VAL A 563 23.33 -15.95 -2.96
CA VAL A 563 22.37 -16.28 -4.04
C VAL A 563 22.93 -17.37 -4.94
N THR A 564 22.24 -18.51 -5.02
CA THR A 564 22.63 -19.68 -5.83
C THR A 564 21.93 -19.76 -7.18
N THR A 565 20.85 -19.00 -7.39
CA THR A 565 20.13 -18.91 -8.67
C THR A 565 20.68 -17.83 -9.59
N ASN A 566 20.28 -17.86 -10.87
CA ASN A 566 20.57 -16.77 -11.79
C ASN A 566 19.69 -15.56 -11.47
N ILE A 567 20.23 -14.36 -11.61
CA ILE A 567 19.50 -13.10 -11.44
C ILE A 567 19.81 -12.13 -12.58
N ALA A 568 18.80 -11.37 -12.98
CA ALA A 568 18.93 -10.29 -13.96
C ALA A 568 17.97 -9.16 -13.57
N GLY A 569 18.44 -7.91 -13.68
CA GLY A 569 17.63 -6.74 -13.33
C GLY A 569 17.47 -6.49 -11.82
N ALA A 570 18.23 -7.20 -10.98
CA ALA A 570 18.25 -6.98 -9.54
C ALA A 570 18.90 -5.63 -9.19
N SER A 571 18.75 -5.19 -7.94
CA SER A 571 19.38 -3.97 -7.41
C SER A 571 20.10 -4.23 -6.08
N LEU A 572 21.14 -3.44 -5.81
CA LEU A 572 21.79 -3.38 -4.50
C LEU A 572 21.30 -2.14 -3.76
N SER A 573 20.87 -2.32 -2.52
CA SER A 573 20.80 -1.28 -1.51
C SER A 573 22.11 -1.28 -0.73
N VAL A 574 22.76 -0.12 -0.60
CA VAL A 574 24.03 0.05 0.10
C VAL A 574 23.91 1.18 1.12
N PHE A 575 24.31 0.94 2.36
CA PHE A 575 24.25 1.96 3.40
C PHE A 575 25.35 1.76 4.47
N PRO A 576 25.86 2.83 5.09
CA PRO A 576 26.86 2.71 6.13
C PRO A 576 26.19 2.23 7.43
N ALA A 577 26.71 1.17 8.03
CA ALA A 577 26.21 0.62 9.29
C ALA A 577 26.69 1.41 10.53
N SER A 578 27.34 2.56 10.34
CA SER A 578 27.86 3.42 11.42
C SER A 578 27.48 4.89 11.20
N GLU A 579 27.37 5.65 12.30
CA GLU A 579 26.94 7.06 12.32
C GLU A 579 27.96 8.06 11.75
N TYR A 580 29.20 7.63 11.49
CA TYR A 580 30.29 8.51 11.04
C TYR A 580 30.91 8.08 9.70
N GLY A 581 30.31 7.10 9.01
CA GLY A 581 30.88 6.50 7.80
C GLY A 581 30.33 7.09 6.50
N ALA A 582 31.22 7.61 5.65
CA ALA A 582 30.90 8.02 4.29
C ALA A 582 31.75 7.25 3.27
N PHE A 583 31.16 6.85 2.15
CA PHE A 583 31.84 6.08 1.11
C PHE A 583 31.32 6.38 -0.30
N ALA A 584 32.17 6.15 -1.30
CA ALA A 584 31.76 6.02 -2.70
C ALA A 584 31.42 4.56 -3.00
N ALA A 585 30.37 4.33 -3.78
CA ALA A 585 30.00 3.00 -4.27
C ALA A 585 29.98 2.96 -5.79
N TYR A 586 30.34 1.81 -6.34
CA TYR A 586 30.45 1.59 -7.77
C TYR A 586 30.28 0.10 -8.08
N ALA A 587 29.60 -0.27 -9.16
CA ALA A 587 29.57 -1.66 -9.60
C ALA A 587 29.85 -1.80 -11.10
N SER A 588 30.18 -3.02 -11.52
CA SER A 588 30.33 -3.36 -12.93
C SER A 588 29.82 -4.74 -13.24
N VAL A 589 29.00 -4.86 -14.28
CA VAL A 589 28.60 -6.13 -14.87
C VAL A 589 29.68 -6.56 -15.85
N ILE A 590 30.27 -7.73 -15.62
CA ILE A 590 31.40 -8.25 -16.37
C ILE A 590 30.96 -9.48 -17.14
N ASP A 591 31.29 -9.54 -18.44
CA ASP A 591 31.17 -10.75 -19.25
C ASP A 591 32.20 -11.80 -18.78
N ASN A 592 31.75 -12.99 -18.41
CA ASN A 592 32.60 -14.06 -17.89
C ASN A 592 33.54 -14.67 -18.94
N VAL A 593 33.23 -14.52 -20.22
CA VAL A 593 34.02 -15.04 -21.33
C VAL A 593 35.09 -14.01 -21.71
N THR A 594 34.68 -12.77 -21.97
CA THR A 594 35.59 -11.74 -22.51
C THR A 594 36.23 -10.86 -21.44
N ASN A 595 35.70 -10.85 -20.22
CA ASN A 595 36.04 -9.91 -19.15
C ASN A 595 35.78 -8.44 -19.48
N ASP A 596 34.84 -8.17 -20.41
CA ASP A 596 34.38 -6.81 -20.71
C ASP A 596 33.46 -6.28 -19.60
N PRO A 597 33.80 -5.16 -18.95
CA PRO A 597 32.97 -4.56 -17.92
C PRO A 597 31.99 -3.52 -18.49
N ARG A 598 30.81 -3.42 -17.88
CA ARG A 598 29.85 -2.32 -18.07
C ARG A 598 29.58 -1.64 -16.74
N THR A 599 29.77 -0.33 -16.72
CA THR A 599 29.65 0.51 -15.52
C THR A 599 28.22 0.61 -15.02
N LEU A 600 28.03 0.44 -13.71
CA LEU A 600 26.81 0.77 -12.98
C LEU A 600 27.14 1.81 -11.91
N LEU A 601 26.51 2.98 -11.98
CA LEU A 601 26.65 4.04 -11.00
C LEU A 601 25.45 4.02 -10.04
N PRO A 602 25.66 4.34 -8.74
CA PRO A 602 24.57 4.52 -7.81
C PRO A 602 23.70 5.71 -8.21
N ARG A 603 22.41 5.65 -7.84
CA ARG A 603 21.49 6.79 -7.83
C ARG A 603 21.00 7.07 -6.42
#